data_AF-A0A3M1JI42-F1
#
_entry.id   AF-A0A3M1JI42-F1
#
_cell.length_a   1.000
_cell.length_b   1.000
_cell.length_c   1.000
_cell.angle_alpha   90.00
_cell.angle_beta   90.00
_cell.angle_gamma   90.00
#
_symmetry.space_group_name_H-M   'P 1'
#
loop_
_entity.id
_entity.type
_entity.pdbx_description
1 polymer ?
#
loop_
_entity_poly.entity_id
_entity_poly.type
_entity_poly.pdbx_seq_one_letter_code
_entity_poly.pdbx_strand_id
1 'polypeptide(L)' 'ALALVDNGAAVLVHEAELTPDYLFETILTLIMDRDRLKAMGTKARELARPEATRDIVQHILDICEATCFVQ' A
#
# COMPACT_ATOMS: atom_id res chain seq x y z
N ALA A 1 -2.28 7.10 0.12
CA ALA A 1 -1.03 7.37 0.84
C ALA A 1 -1.22 7.33 2.35
N LEU A 2 -2.08 8.18 2.93
CA LEU A 2 -2.34 8.21 4.39
C LEU A 2 -2.73 6.85 4.99
N ALA A 3 -3.61 6.11 4.32
CA ALA A 3 -4.00 4.77 4.77
C ALA A 3 -2.82 3.79 5.00
N LEU A 4 -1.71 3.92 4.25
CA LEU A 4 -0.52 3.11 4.48
C LEU A 4 0.22 3.55 5.75
N VAL A 5 0.32 4.86 5.96
CA VAL A 5 0.98 5.46 7.12
C VAL A 5 0.21 5.11 8.40
N ASP A 6 -1.12 5.25 8.37
CA ASP A 6 -2.01 4.96 9.51
C ASP A 6 -1.95 3.49 9.95
N ASN A 7 -1.62 2.58 9.02
CA ASN A 7 -1.49 1.15 9.27
C ASN A 7 -0.04 0.72 9.51
N GLY A 8 0.90 1.66 9.64
CA GLY A 8 2.32 1.39 9.88
C GLY A 8 3.06 0.76 8.70
N ALA A 9 2.49 0.83 7.49
CA ALA A 9 3.08 0.34 6.25
C ALA A 9 3.96 1.39 5.54
N ALA A 10 3.99 2.63 6.03
CA ALA A 10 4.82 3.71 5.49
C ALA A 10 5.11 4.78 6.55
N VAL A 11 6.13 5.62 6.28
CA VAL A 11 6.40 6.84 7.04
C VAL A 11 6.05 8.04 6.16
N LEU A 12 5.33 9.01 6.72
CA LEU A 12 5.05 10.27 6.06
C LEU A 12 6.16 11.27 6.37
N VAL A 13 6.65 11.96 5.34
CA VAL A 13 7.56 13.10 5.48
C VAL A 13 6.79 14.35 5.10
N HIS A 14 6.66 15.30 6.02
CA HIS A 14 6.05 16.58 5.72
C HIS A 14 6.99 17.43 4.87
N GLU A 15 6.48 18.09 3.84
CA GLU A 15 7.28 18.90 2.93
C GLU A 15 8.04 20.04 3.65
N ALA A 16 7.42 20.62 4.69
CA ALA A 16 8.06 21.63 5.53
C ALA A 16 9.30 21.12 6.30
N GLU A 17 9.40 19.82 6.50
CA GLU A 17 10.48 19.15 7.24
C GLU A 17 11.47 18.45 6.29
N LEU A 18 11.18 18.44 4.99
CA LEU A 18 11.96 17.72 3.98
C LEU A 18 13.31 18.44 3.71
N THR A 19 14.28 18.14 4.56
CA THR A 19 15.69 18.53 4.38
C THR A 19 16.54 17.30 4.06
N PRO A 20 17.73 17.48 3.45
CA PRO A 20 18.66 16.38 3.20
C PRO A 20 18.99 15.58 4.46
N ASP A 21 19.24 16.26 5.59
CA ASP A 21 19.58 15.64 6.86
C ASP A 21 18.41 14.84 7.43
N TYR A 22 17.20 15.41 7.42
CA TYR A 22 15.99 14.72 7.88
C TYR A 22 15.75 13.45 7.07
N LEU A 23 15.89 13.53 5.75
CA LEU A 23 15.72 12.38 4.87
C LEU A 23 16.77 11.31 5.14
N PHE A 24 18.03 11.71 5.28
CA PHE A 24 19.13 10.79 5.59
C PHE A 24 18.89 10.04 6.89
N GLU A 25 18.59 10.76 7.98
CA GLU A 25 18.31 10.17 9.28
C GLU A 25 17.08 9.25 9.25
N THR A 26 16.01 9.66 8.56
CA THR A 26 14.80 8.85 8.42
C THR A 26 15.10 7.52 7.71
N ILE A 27 15.90 7.54 6.64
CA ILE A 27 16.29 6.33 5.92
C ILE A 27 17.23 5.48 6.77
N LEU A 28 18.22 6.09 7.41
CA LEU A 28 19.23 5.37 8.20
C LEU A 28 18.58 4.64 9.38
N THR A 29 17.69 5.32 10.12
CA THR A 29 16.95 4.73 11.23
C THR A 29 16.09 3.55 10.79
N LEU A 30 15.47 3.61 9.62
CA LEU A 30 14.68 2.51 9.06
C LEU A 30 15.55 1.32 8.62
N ILE A 31 16.74 1.56 8.06
CA ILE A 31 17.64 0.48 7.63
C ILE A 31 18.27 -0.22 8.83
N MET A 32 18.60 0.54 9.88
CA MET A 32 19.20 0.02 11.11
C MET A 32 18.21 -0.81 11.93
N ASP A 33 16.93 -0.46 11.92
CA ASP A 33 15.87 -1.22 12.59
C ASP A 33 15.23 -2.24 11.64
N ARG A 34 15.86 -3.41 11.56
CA ARG A 34 15.41 -4.51 10.68
C ARG A 34 14.02 -5.04 11.04
N ASP A 35 13.69 -5.07 12.33
CA ASP A 35 12.41 -5.60 12.79
C ASP A 35 11.27 -4.67 12.42
N ARG A 36 11.45 -3.35 12.62
CA ARG A 36 10.50 -2.34 12.16
C ARG A 36 10.32 -2.37 10.65
N LEU A 37 11.41 -2.50 9.88
CA LEU A 37 11.34 -2.57 8.42
C LEU A 37 10.58 -3.81 7.94
N LYS A 38 10.79 -4.96 8.59
CA LYS A 38 10.07 -6.19 8.30
C LYS A 38 8.58 -6.06 8.63
N ALA A 39 8.25 -5.51 9.79
CA ALA A 39 6.86 -5.26 10.18
C ALA A 39 6.14 -4.33 9.19
N MET A 40 6.80 -3.25 8.76
CA MET A 40 6.29 -2.33 7.75
C MET A 40 6.01 -3.04 6.42
N GLY A 41 6.93 -3.89 5.97
CA GLY A 41 6.76 -4.71 4.76
C GLY A 41 5.59 -5.70 4.85
N THR A 42 5.41 -6.34 6.01
CA THR A 42 4.25 -7.21 6.26
C THR A 42 2.94 -6.43 6.20
N LYS A 43 2.86 -5.26 6.86
CA LYS A 43 1.66 -4.41 6.84
C LYS A 43 1.35 -3.88 5.45
N ALA A 44 2.37 -3.48 4.68
CA ALA A 44 2.20 -3.08 3.30
C ALA A 44 1.60 -4.22 2.44
N ARG A 45 2.04 -5.46 2.68
CA ARG A 45 1.55 -6.64 1.96
C ARG A 45 0.12 -7.03 2.37
N GLU A 46 -0.25 -6.85 3.63
CA GLU A 46 -1.63 -7.05 4.11
C GLU A 46 -2.61 -6.05 3.49
N LEU A 47 -2.16 -4.81 3.27
CA LEU A 47 -2.97 -3.77 2.61
C LEU A 47 -3.00 -3.89 1.09
N ALA A 48 -1.97 -4.52 0.51
CA ALA A 48 -1.99 -4.81 -0.91
C ALA A 48 -3.13 -5.80 -1.21
N ARG A 49 -3.89 -5.53 -2.28
CA ARG A 49 -4.89 -6.46 -2.82
C ARG A 49 -4.29 -7.18 -4.03
N PRO A 50 -3.54 -8.29 -3.84
CA PRO A 50 -2.83 -8.94 -4.94
C PRO A 50 -3.75 -9.41 -6.06
N GLU A 51 -4.97 -9.84 -5.71
CA GLU A 51 -5.97 -10.32 -6.67
C GLU A 51 -6.89 -9.21 -7.21
N ALA A 52 -6.65 -7.93 -6.91
CA ALA A 52 -7.55 -6.84 -7.29
C ALA A 52 -7.89 -6.83 -8.79
N THR A 53 -6.91 -7.07 -9.66
CA THR A 53 -7.13 -7.15 -11.10
C THR A 53 -8.05 -8.32 -11.46
N ARG A 54 -7.83 -9.48 -10.86
CA ARG A 54 -8.66 -10.68 -11.08
C ARG A 54 -10.08 -10.43 -10.60
N ASP A 55 -10.24 -9.86 -9.40
CA ASP A 55 -11.54 -9.53 -8.82
C ASP A 55 -12.32 -8.57 -9.72
N ILE A 56 -11.66 -7.52 -10.22
CA ILE A 56 -12.27 -6.56 -11.15
C ILE A 56 -12.73 -7.25 -12.43
N VAL A 57 -11.87 -8.07 -13.05
CA VAL A 57 -12.24 -8.80 -14.28
C VAL A 57 -13.43 -9.72 -14.03
N GLN A 58 -13.43 -10.45 -12.91
CA GLN A 58 -14.54 -11.33 -12.55
C GLN A 58 -15.84 -10.54 -12.41
N HIS A 59 -15.83 -9.41 -11.69
CA HIS A 59 -17.01 -8.57 -11.55
C HIS A 59 -17.55 -8.05 -12.89
N ILE A 60 -16.66 -7.71 -13.84
CA ILE A 60 -17.08 -7.29 -15.18
C ILE A 60 -17.75 -8.44 -15.93
N LEU A 61 -17.18 -9.65 -15.89
CA LEU A 61 -17.74 -10.83 -16.54
C LEU A 61 -19.10 -11.20 -15.94
N ASP A 62 -19.22 -11.21 -14.62
CA ASP A 62 -20.47 -11.51 -13.90
C ASP A 62 -21.61 -10.57 -14.35
N ILE A 63 -21.32 -9.27 -14.52
CA ILE A 63 -22.30 -8.28 -14.99
C ILE A 63 -22.67 -8.54 -16.46
N CYS A 64 -21.69 -8.81 -17.32
CA CYS A 64 -21.94 -9.10 -18.73
C CYS A 64 -22.83 -10.34 -18.90
N GLU A 65 -22.56 -11.41 -18.15
CA GLU A 65 -23.37 -12.64 -18.17
C GLU A 65 -24.79 -12.39 -17.65
N ALA A 66 -24.95 -11.64 -16.54
CA ALA A 66 -26.25 -11.30 -15.99
C ALA A 66 -27.11 -10.43 -16.93
N THR A 67 -26.47 -9.56 -17.72
CA THR A 67 -27.17 -8.66 -18.66
C THR A 67 -27.54 -9.36 -19.95
N CYS A 68 -26.83 -10.43 -20.34
CA CYS A 68 -27.08 -11.19 -21.56
C CYS A 68 -28.38 -12.04 -21.49
N PHE A 69 -28.85 -12.43 -20.30
CA PHE A 69 -30.11 -13.17 -20.11
C PHE A 69 -31.38 -12.31 -20.21
N VAL A 70 -31.27 -11.02 -20.54
CA VAL A 70 -32.41 -10.10 -20.75
C VAL A 70 -32.68 -9.83 -22.24
N GLN A 71 -32.14 -10.64 -23.16
CA GLN A 71 -32.52 -10.62 -24.58
C GLN A 71 -33.40 -11.79 -25.00
#